data_AF-A0A820ERK7-F1
#
_entry.id   AF-A0A820ERK7-F1
#
_cell.length_a   1.000
_cell.length_b   1.000
_cell.length_c   1.000
_cell.angle_alpha   90.00
_cell.angle_beta   90.00
_cell.angle_gamma   90.00
#
_symmetry.space_group_name_H-M   'P 1'
#
loop_
_entity.id
_entity.type
_entity.pdbx_description
1 polymer ?
#
loop_
_entity_poly.entity_id
_entity_poly.type
_entity_poly.pdbx_seq_one_letter_code
_entity_poly.pdbx_strand_id
1 'polypeptide(L)'
;MTVYSKLVPIGWIAHLGACYYLVRPLRSLSYRTLLTIVPCAALIYAGSQNLPQFHESSVLIVSLYWMISIRLVDLIVFSPEKPLSLPSYAGKFLWFVCPIVECDLNYPIIFDVTSAGIKLVLAIWIYRWFLVCEPRNSYTQMGMLYLLICTSMYADDMQIALVRLITRDKYATLSVNDFPFKSRSIREFWDRRFNRINSSLLKESVSEPTRRLFSFSSAVAALTSFAVSGLLHAHVAVACFGASSPLPAFTFFLAQGAACCAETIFSINLPKPIGIVVTHMFLLLTARVCIRLPDLAGSNYFSLNAPPLLNAKWLPQLRIPKFFSKIYYRI
;
A
#
# COMPACT_ATOMS: atom_id res chain seq x y z
N MET A 1 -24.51 -3.42 -9.80
CA MET A 1 -23.97 -2.09 -9.43
C MET A 1 -25.13 -1.12 -9.34
N THR A 2 -25.35 -0.52 -8.18
CA THR A 2 -26.38 0.52 -7.97
C THR A 2 -26.02 1.77 -8.77
N VAL A 3 -27.01 2.59 -9.13
CA VAL A 3 -26.80 3.88 -9.83
C VAL A 3 -25.75 4.75 -9.14
N TYR A 4 -25.71 4.71 -7.80
CA TYR A 4 -24.72 5.41 -6.96
C TYR A 4 -23.27 5.09 -7.30
N SER A 5 -22.95 3.83 -7.64
CA SER A 5 -21.58 3.42 -7.98
C SER A 5 -21.03 4.12 -9.23
N LYS A 6 -21.90 4.49 -10.18
CA LYS A 6 -21.49 5.19 -11.41
C LYS A 6 -21.26 6.69 -11.20
N LEU A 7 -21.89 7.29 -10.19
CA LEU A 7 -21.76 8.72 -9.91
C LEU A 7 -20.47 9.06 -9.15
N VAL A 8 -19.90 8.12 -8.40
CA VAL A 8 -18.68 8.38 -7.60
C VAL A 8 -17.47 8.76 -8.46
N PRO A 9 -17.14 8.06 -9.58
CA PRO A 9 -16.06 8.49 -10.47
C PRO A 9 -16.30 9.87 -11.08
N ILE A 10 -17.55 10.19 -11.46
CA ILE A 10 -17.92 11.51 -11.98
C ILE A 10 -17.71 12.58 -10.90
N GLY A 11 -18.11 12.27 -9.66
CA GLY A 11 -17.87 13.13 -8.50
C GLY A 11 -16.39 13.40 -8.26
N TRP A 12 -15.53 12.39 -8.36
CA TRP A 12 -14.07 12.57 -8.26
C TRP A 12 -13.53 13.48 -9.38
N ILE A 13 -13.94 13.26 -10.63
CA ILE A 13 -13.50 14.10 -11.77
C ILE A 13 -13.96 15.54 -11.59
N ALA A 14 -15.23 15.75 -11.24
CA ALA A 14 -15.79 17.08 -10.98
C ALA A 14 -15.07 17.77 -9.82
N HIS A 15 -14.80 17.05 -8.73
CA HIS A 15 -14.10 17.58 -7.56
C HIS A 15 -12.64 17.92 -7.86
N LEU A 16 -11.93 17.09 -8.62
CA LEU A 16 -10.56 17.38 -9.08
C LEU A 16 -10.51 18.66 -9.93
N GLY A 17 -11.48 18.85 -10.83
CA GLY A 17 -11.62 20.06 -11.64
C GLY A 17 -11.98 21.29 -10.80
N ALA A 18 -12.96 21.17 -9.90
CA ALA A 18 -13.35 22.25 -8.99
C ALA A 18 -12.19 22.66 -8.07
N CYS A 19 -11.44 21.70 -7.54
CA CYS A 19 -10.25 21.96 -6.74
C CYS A 19 -9.24 22.80 -7.52
N TYR A 20 -8.93 22.42 -8.76
CA TYR A 20 -7.96 23.13 -9.60
C TYR A 20 -8.42 24.55 -9.98
N TYR A 21 -9.64 24.69 -10.51
CA TYR A 21 -10.12 25.96 -11.08
C TYR A 21 -10.77 26.91 -10.07
N LEU A 22 -11.44 26.39 -9.04
CA LEU A 22 -12.30 27.18 -8.15
C LEU A 22 -11.77 27.28 -6.72
N VAL A 23 -11.33 26.16 -6.14
CA VAL A 23 -10.93 26.12 -4.71
C VAL A 23 -9.52 26.65 -4.52
N ARG A 24 -8.57 26.22 -5.35
CA ARG A 24 -7.16 26.60 -5.22
C ARG A 24 -6.89 28.12 -5.23
N PRO A 25 -7.55 28.92 -6.09
CA PRO A 25 -7.35 30.37 -6.11
C PRO A 25 -7.88 31.11 -4.88
N LEU A 26 -8.66 30.44 -4.02
CA LEU A 26 -9.18 31.06 -2.80
C LEU A 26 -8.02 31.45 -1.86
N ARG A 27 -8.09 32.67 -1.32
CA ARG A 27 -7.07 33.21 -0.40
C ARG A 27 -7.15 32.57 1.00
N SER A 28 -8.35 32.21 1.45
CA SER A 28 -8.57 31.68 2.79
C SER A 28 -8.19 30.20 2.90
N LEU A 29 -7.25 29.89 3.79
CA LEU A 29 -6.85 28.51 4.10
C LEU A 29 -8.03 27.68 4.60
N SER A 30 -8.89 28.24 5.46
CA SER A 30 -10.03 27.53 6.03
C SER A 30 -11.04 27.12 4.96
N TYR A 31 -11.36 28.00 4.00
CA TYR A 31 -12.26 27.66 2.90
C TYR A 31 -11.66 26.60 1.98
N ARG A 32 -10.37 26.70 1.64
CA ARG A 32 -9.70 25.64 0.87
C ARG A 32 -9.76 24.29 1.58
N THR A 33 -9.44 24.29 2.87
CA THR A 33 -9.45 23.07 3.70
C THR A 33 -10.83 22.43 3.72
N LEU A 34 -11.88 23.21 4.03
CA LEU A 34 -13.25 22.72 4.10
C LEU A 34 -13.74 22.20 2.74
N LEU A 35 -13.54 22.99 1.68
CA LEU A 35 -13.99 22.66 0.34
C LEU A 35 -13.19 21.51 -0.29
N THR A 36 -11.99 21.18 0.21
CA THR A 36 -11.26 19.99 -0.21
C THR A 36 -11.62 18.76 0.61
N ILE A 37 -11.58 18.85 1.95
CA ILE A 37 -11.72 17.68 2.83
C ILE A 37 -13.15 17.17 2.86
N VAL A 38 -14.17 18.03 2.95
CA VAL A 38 -15.57 17.59 3.08
C VAL A 38 -16.03 16.79 1.85
N PRO A 39 -15.80 17.25 0.59
CA PRO A 39 -16.16 16.45 -0.56
C PRO A 39 -15.31 15.17 -0.68
N CYS A 40 -14.01 15.19 -0.32
CA CYS A 40 -13.21 13.97 -0.31
C CYS A 40 -13.78 12.94 0.67
N ALA A 41 -14.13 13.34 1.89
CA ALA A 41 -14.73 12.45 2.88
C ALA A 41 -16.08 11.91 2.41
N ALA A 42 -16.93 12.75 1.82
CA ALA A 42 -18.21 12.33 1.26
C ALA A 42 -18.05 11.34 0.10
N LEU A 43 -17.10 11.57 -0.81
CA LEU A 43 -16.80 10.69 -1.94
C LEU A 43 -16.15 9.37 -1.50
N ILE A 44 -15.24 9.40 -0.52
CA ILE A 44 -14.69 8.20 0.11
C ILE A 44 -15.82 7.39 0.74
N TYR A 45 -16.67 8.03 1.55
CA TYR A 45 -17.79 7.36 2.20
C TYR A 45 -18.74 6.75 1.16
N ALA A 46 -19.26 7.55 0.23
CA ALA A 46 -20.18 7.10 -0.81
C ALA A 46 -19.59 6.00 -1.70
N GLY A 47 -18.31 6.13 -2.06
CA GLY A 47 -17.59 5.16 -2.89
C GLY A 47 -17.25 3.86 -2.17
N SER A 48 -17.19 3.87 -0.84
CA SER A 48 -17.00 2.67 -0.01
C SER A 48 -18.31 1.95 0.31
N GLN A 49 -19.46 2.62 0.18
CA GLN A 49 -20.77 2.00 0.40
C GLN A 49 -21.01 0.90 -0.64
N ASN A 50 -21.35 -0.30 -0.17
CA ASN A 50 -21.69 -1.46 -1.01
C ASN A 50 -20.55 -2.03 -1.84
N LEU A 51 -19.29 -1.73 -1.51
CA LEU A 51 -18.18 -2.49 -2.08
C LEU A 51 -18.27 -3.95 -1.62
N PRO A 52 -18.00 -4.92 -2.50
CA PRO A 52 -18.09 -6.31 -2.12
C PRO A 52 -16.98 -6.62 -1.10
N GLN A 53 -17.38 -7.13 0.06
CA GLN A 53 -16.46 -7.46 1.14
C GLN A 53 -15.48 -8.56 0.72
N PHE A 54 -14.28 -8.51 1.26
CA PHE A 54 -13.20 -9.45 1.02
C PHE A 54 -12.68 -9.48 -0.42
N HIS A 55 -13.04 -8.53 -1.28
CA HIS A 55 -12.43 -8.40 -2.61
C HIS A 55 -11.21 -7.47 -2.60
N GLU A 56 -10.14 -7.87 -3.28
CA GLU A 56 -8.92 -7.08 -3.49
C GLU A 56 -9.23 -5.80 -4.28
N SER A 57 -10.15 -5.86 -5.24
CA SER A 57 -10.60 -4.68 -5.98
C SER A 57 -11.23 -3.62 -5.06
N SER A 58 -11.97 -4.03 -4.03
CA SER A 58 -12.51 -3.11 -3.01
C SER A 58 -11.39 -2.41 -2.24
N VAL A 59 -10.36 -3.17 -1.84
CA VAL A 59 -9.18 -2.62 -1.14
C VAL A 59 -8.45 -1.60 -2.01
N LEU A 60 -8.24 -1.92 -3.30
CA LEU A 60 -7.60 -1.02 -4.26
C LEU A 60 -8.42 0.26 -4.49
N ILE A 61 -9.74 0.14 -4.65
CA ILE A 61 -10.64 1.28 -4.85
C ILE A 61 -10.61 2.22 -3.64
N VAL A 62 -10.79 1.69 -2.42
CA VAL A 62 -10.75 2.50 -1.19
C VAL A 62 -9.37 3.15 -1.03
N SER A 63 -8.29 2.41 -1.27
CA SER A 63 -6.93 2.95 -1.20
C SER A 63 -6.71 4.08 -2.21
N LEU A 64 -7.19 3.93 -3.44
CA LEU A 64 -7.09 4.96 -4.48
C LEU A 64 -7.85 6.24 -4.09
N TYR A 65 -9.05 6.13 -3.52
CA TYR A 65 -9.79 7.31 -3.03
C TYR A 65 -9.02 8.06 -1.95
N TRP A 66 -8.39 7.33 -1.02
CA TRP A 66 -7.51 7.94 -0.02
C TRP A 66 -6.28 8.60 -0.65
N MET A 67 -5.62 7.95 -1.60
CA MET A 67 -4.43 8.49 -2.27
C MET A 67 -4.74 9.79 -3.02
N ILE A 68 -5.86 9.82 -3.75
CA ILE A 68 -6.36 11.02 -4.42
C ILE A 68 -6.63 12.13 -3.39
N SER A 69 -7.31 11.80 -2.28
CA SER A 69 -7.63 12.76 -1.21
C SER A 69 -6.39 13.36 -0.56
N ILE A 70 -5.41 12.52 -0.19
CA ILE A 70 -4.15 12.95 0.42
C ILE A 70 -3.42 13.91 -0.51
N ARG A 71 -3.35 13.58 -1.81
CA ARG A 71 -2.69 14.44 -2.80
C ARG A 71 -3.46 15.75 -3.05
N LEU A 72 -4.79 15.69 -3.06
CA LEU A 72 -5.63 16.89 -3.17
C LEU A 72 -5.39 17.85 -1.99
N VAL A 73 -5.35 17.33 -0.77
CA VAL A 73 -5.07 18.16 0.42
C VAL A 73 -3.70 18.82 0.29
N ASP A 74 -2.66 18.11 -0.12
CA ASP A 74 -1.34 18.71 -0.36
C ASP A 74 -1.38 19.82 -1.42
N LEU A 75 -1.91 19.53 -2.61
CA LEU A 75 -1.87 20.48 -3.73
C LEU A 75 -2.74 21.73 -3.52
N ILE A 76 -3.84 21.60 -2.76
CA ILE A 76 -4.83 22.67 -2.58
C ILE A 76 -4.65 23.40 -1.24
N VAL A 77 -4.35 22.68 -0.16
CA VAL A 77 -4.27 23.24 1.19
C VAL A 77 -2.83 23.64 1.53
N PHE A 78 -1.87 22.75 1.31
CA PHE A 78 -0.49 22.95 1.79
C PHE A 78 0.46 23.58 0.78
N SER A 79 0.19 23.42 -0.52
CA SER A 79 1.03 23.93 -1.61
C SER A 79 0.29 24.86 -2.60
N PRO A 80 -0.54 25.82 -2.13
CA PRO A 80 -1.37 26.64 -3.00
C PRO A 80 -0.58 27.60 -3.89
N GLU A 81 0.57 28.08 -3.42
CA GLU A 81 1.36 29.14 -4.08
C GLU A 81 2.25 28.62 -5.22
N LYS A 82 2.52 27.30 -5.27
CA LYS A 82 3.36 26.74 -6.33
C LYS A 82 2.60 26.83 -7.65
N PRO A 83 3.05 27.56 -8.68
CA PRO A 83 2.36 27.55 -9.97
C PRO A 83 2.31 26.12 -10.49
N LEU A 84 1.12 25.65 -10.85
CA LEU A 84 0.90 24.29 -11.31
C LEU A 84 0.04 24.36 -12.56
N SER A 85 0.63 23.97 -13.69
CA SER A 85 -0.10 23.83 -14.93
C SER A 85 -1.05 22.63 -14.84
N LEU A 86 -2.12 22.63 -15.63
CA LEU A 86 -3.07 21.52 -15.68
C LEU A 86 -2.38 20.18 -16.00
N PRO A 87 -1.42 20.08 -16.96
CA PRO A 87 -0.66 18.86 -17.18
C PRO A 87 0.14 18.41 -15.95
N SER A 88 0.79 19.35 -15.25
CA SER A 88 1.53 19.00 -14.02
C SER A 88 0.60 18.54 -12.90
N TYR A 89 -0.59 19.14 -12.78
CA TYR A 89 -1.61 18.72 -11.82
C TYR A 89 -2.13 17.31 -12.14
N ALA A 90 -2.54 17.06 -13.39
CA ALA A 90 -3.01 15.76 -13.82
C ALA A 90 -1.90 14.69 -13.67
N GLY A 91 -0.67 15.04 -14.01
CA GLY A 91 0.51 14.19 -13.87
C GLY A 91 0.72 13.69 -12.44
N LYS A 92 0.43 14.51 -11.41
CA LYS A 92 0.54 14.10 -9.99
C LYS A 92 -0.45 13.00 -9.60
N PHE A 93 -1.61 12.91 -10.25
CA PHE A 93 -2.58 11.82 -10.03
C PHE A 93 -2.33 10.62 -10.94
N LEU A 94 -1.97 10.86 -12.21
CA LEU A 94 -1.60 9.79 -13.15
C LEU A 94 -0.36 9.02 -12.69
N TRP A 95 0.53 9.66 -11.92
CA TRP A 95 1.67 9.01 -11.30
C TRP A 95 1.28 7.83 -10.38
N PHE A 96 0.07 7.81 -9.80
CA PHE A 96 -0.40 6.66 -9.03
C PHE A 96 -0.64 5.40 -9.86
N VAL A 97 -0.95 5.58 -11.14
CA VAL A 97 -1.20 4.48 -12.09
C VAL A 97 0.10 4.07 -12.77
N CYS A 98 0.92 5.05 -13.15
CA CYS A 98 2.18 4.84 -13.85
C CYS A 98 3.30 5.66 -13.18
N PRO A 99 3.89 5.18 -12.07
CA PRO A 99 4.94 5.91 -11.36
C PRO A 99 6.28 5.80 -12.09
N ILE A 100 6.38 6.40 -13.28
CA ILE A 100 7.59 6.35 -14.10
C ILE A 100 8.68 7.23 -13.46
N VAL A 101 9.87 6.66 -13.31
CA VAL A 101 11.07 7.30 -12.74
C VAL A 101 12.27 7.05 -13.65
N GLU A 102 13.31 7.87 -13.50
CA GLU A 102 14.60 7.61 -14.15
C GLU A 102 15.16 6.27 -13.66
N CYS A 103 15.72 5.49 -14.59
CA CYS A 103 16.26 4.18 -14.27
C CYS A 103 17.63 4.32 -13.59
N ASP A 104 17.71 3.93 -12.32
CA ASP A 104 18.96 3.83 -11.53
C ASP A 104 19.25 2.36 -11.16
N LEU A 105 18.84 1.42 -12.02
CA LEU A 105 18.97 -0.01 -11.75
C LEU A 105 20.27 -0.56 -12.36
N ASN A 106 21.18 -1.02 -11.50
CA ASN A 106 22.48 -1.56 -11.89
C ASN A 106 22.44 -3.04 -12.33
N TYR A 107 21.28 -3.54 -12.76
CA TYR A 107 21.10 -4.93 -13.18
C TYR A 107 20.33 -5.00 -14.51
N PRO A 108 20.54 -6.05 -15.31
CA PRO A 108 19.93 -6.16 -16.65
C PRO A 108 18.42 -6.46 -16.56
N ILE A 109 17.66 -6.10 -17.62
CA ILE A 109 16.21 -6.35 -17.73
C ILE A 109 15.85 -7.83 -17.51
N ILE A 110 16.75 -8.77 -17.89
CA ILE A 110 16.54 -10.21 -17.67
C ILE A 110 16.33 -10.55 -16.19
N PHE A 111 16.89 -9.74 -15.27
CA PHE A 111 16.66 -9.88 -13.84
C PHE A 111 15.21 -9.63 -13.46
N ASP A 112 14.57 -8.56 -13.96
CA ASP A 112 13.17 -8.25 -13.69
C ASP A 112 12.26 -9.37 -14.23
N VAL A 113 12.54 -9.85 -15.45
CA VAL A 113 11.79 -10.95 -16.06
C VAL A 113 11.92 -12.24 -15.24
N THR A 114 13.13 -12.57 -14.80
CA THR A 114 13.39 -13.75 -13.98
C THR A 114 12.74 -13.62 -12.60
N SER A 115 12.86 -12.45 -11.96
CA SER A 115 12.24 -12.14 -10.67
C SER A 115 10.72 -12.30 -10.74
N ALA A 116 10.08 -11.74 -11.77
CA ALA A 116 8.64 -11.91 -11.98
C ALA A 116 8.23 -13.36 -12.15
N GLY A 117 8.98 -14.14 -12.95
CA GLY A 117 8.72 -15.57 -13.14
C GLY A 117 8.79 -16.36 -11.83
N ILE A 118 9.84 -16.13 -11.04
CA ILE A 118 10.00 -16.76 -9.71
C ILE A 118 8.86 -16.35 -8.78
N LYS A 119 8.57 -15.03 -8.68
CA LYS A 119 7.51 -14.49 -7.84
C LYS A 119 6.13 -15.03 -8.24
N LEU A 120 5.82 -15.16 -9.53
CA LEU A 120 4.56 -15.74 -10.01
C LEU A 120 4.39 -17.20 -9.53
N VAL A 121 5.42 -18.02 -9.71
CA VAL A 121 5.38 -19.44 -9.27
C VAL A 121 5.20 -19.53 -7.75
N LEU A 122 5.96 -18.73 -6.99
CA LEU A 122 5.85 -18.70 -5.54
C LEU A 122 4.48 -18.18 -5.06
N ALA A 123 3.97 -17.11 -5.67
CA ALA A 123 2.68 -16.53 -5.32
C ALA A 123 1.55 -17.55 -5.52
N ILE A 124 1.55 -18.27 -6.65
CA ILE A 124 0.56 -19.32 -6.92
C ILE A 124 0.69 -20.48 -5.93
N TRP A 125 1.91 -20.91 -5.60
CA TRP A 125 2.13 -21.97 -4.64
C TRP A 125 1.66 -21.58 -3.23
N ILE A 126 2.03 -20.38 -2.76
CA ILE A 126 1.60 -19.85 -1.45
C ILE A 126 0.08 -19.65 -1.43
N TYR A 127 -0.51 -19.12 -2.50
CA TYR A 127 -1.95 -18.94 -2.58
C TYR A 127 -2.70 -20.27 -2.47
N ARG A 128 -2.22 -21.34 -3.13
CA ARG A 128 -2.81 -22.68 -2.97
C ARG A 128 -2.61 -23.25 -1.58
N TRP A 129 -1.47 -22.95 -0.95
CA TRP A 129 -1.25 -23.27 0.46
C TRP A 129 -2.34 -22.66 1.33
N PHE A 130 -2.73 -21.40 1.10
CA PHE A 130 -3.83 -20.75 1.83
C PHE A 130 -5.22 -21.33 1.53
N LEU A 131 -5.44 -21.90 0.33
CA LEU A 131 -6.70 -22.59 0.02
C LEU A 131 -6.83 -23.93 0.76
N VAL A 132 -5.72 -24.64 0.97
CA VAL A 132 -5.72 -25.99 1.55
C VAL A 132 -5.48 -25.99 3.05
N CYS A 133 -4.63 -25.08 3.53
CA CYS A 133 -4.28 -25.00 4.94
C CYS A 133 -5.21 -23.98 5.60
N GLU A 134 -6.02 -24.44 6.55
CA GLU A 134 -6.88 -23.52 7.28
C GLU A 134 -6.05 -22.45 8.02
N PRO A 135 -6.55 -21.21 8.05
CA PRO A 135 -5.90 -20.11 8.73
C PRO A 135 -5.88 -20.40 10.24
N ARG A 136 -4.73 -20.84 10.73
CA ARG A 136 -4.45 -20.88 12.15
C ARG A 136 -3.61 -19.67 12.49
N ASN A 137 -4.09 -18.84 13.42
CA ASN A 137 -3.41 -17.68 13.97
C ASN A 137 -2.00 -18.02 14.52
N SER A 138 -1.06 -18.18 13.61
CA SER A 138 0.28 -18.70 13.81
C SER A 138 1.25 -17.78 13.08
N TYR A 139 2.45 -17.63 13.63
CA TYR A 139 3.49 -16.85 12.97
C TYR A 139 3.87 -17.41 11.60
N THR A 140 3.69 -18.72 11.39
CA THR A 140 3.86 -19.36 10.08
C THR A 140 2.89 -18.78 9.04
N GLN A 141 1.60 -18.66 9.38
CA GLN A 141 0.61 -18.06 8.48
C GLN A 141 0.97 -16.59 8.17
N MET A 142 1.42 -15.83 9.18
CA MET A 142 1.83 -14.43 8.97
C MET A 142 3.06 -14.31 8.09
N GLY A 143 4.05 -15.19 8.27
CA GLY A 143 5.20 -15.29 7.38
C GLY A 143 4.79 -15.63 5.95
N MET A 144 3.88 -16.59 5.76
CA MET A 144 3.36 -16.97 4.45
C MET A 144 2.57 -15.83 3.79
N LEU A 145 1.78 -15.07 4.55
CA LEU A 145 1.05 -13.92 4.02
C LEU A 145 2.01 -12.80 3.63
N TYR A 146 3.03 -12.54 4.45
CA TYR A 146 4.06 -11.56 4.12
C TYR A 146 4.83 -11.94 2.86
N LEU A 147 5.18 -13.22 2.70
CA LEU A 147 5.75 -13.76 1.46
C LEU A 147 4.78 -13.62 0.29
N LEU A 148 3.48 -13.86 0.50
CA LEU A 148 2.45 -13.69 -0.53
C LEU A 148 2.39 -12.23 -1.00
N ILE A 149 2.36 -11.26 -0.08
CA ILE A 149 2.35 -9.82 -0.41
C ILE A 149 3.60 -9.44 -1.23
N CYS A 150 4.76 -10.01 -0.91
CA CYS A 150 5.98 -9.72 -1.65
C CYS A 150 6.03 -10.40 -3.03
N THR A 151 5.41 -11.58 -3.17
CA THR A 151 5.42 -12.38 -4.40
C THR A 151 4.25 -12.07 -5.33
N SER A 152 3.12 -11.58 -4.82
CA SER A 152 1.97 -11.14 -5.63
C SER A 152 2.28 -9.92 -6.51
N MET A 153 3.35 -9.19 -6.17
CA MET A 153 3.87 -8.07 -6.96
C MET A 153 4.71 -8.51 -8.18
N TYR A 154 4.50 -9.72 -8.73
CA TYR A 154 5.18 -10.14 -9.97
C TYR A 154 4.77 -9.28 -11.18
N ALA A 155 3.55 -8.73 -11.17
CA ALA A 155 3.06 -7.84 -12.23
C ALA A 155 3.83 -6.51 -12.25
N ASP A 156 4.25 -6.02 -11.09
CA ASP A 156 5.10 -4.82 -10.95
C ASP A 156 6.46 -5.05 -11.63
N ASP A 157 7.12 -6.19 -11.35
CA ASP A 157 8.38 -6.56 -12.03
C ASP A 157 8.22 -6.66 -13.55
N MET A 158 7.08 -7.16 -14.04
CA MET A 158 6.78 -7.19 -15.49
C MET A 158 6.58 -5.79 -16.06
N GLN A 159 5.93 -4.88 -15.33
CA GLN A 159 5.77 -3.49 -15.74
C GLN A 159 7.12 -2.76 -15.78
N ILE A 160 7.99 -3.00 -14.79
CA ILE A 160 9.36 -2.48 -14.78
C ILE A 160 10.09 -2.96 -16.04
N ALA A 161 10.09 -4.27 -16.30
CA ALA A 161 10.74 -4.85 -17.47
C ALA A 161 10.22 -4.25 -18.79
N LEU A 162 8.90 -4.08 -18.92
CA LEU A 162 8.26 -3.52 -20.11
C LEU A 162 8.65 -2.06 -20.34
N VAL A 163 8.60 -1.21 -19.30
CA VAL A 163 8.97 0.21 -19.41
C VAL A 163 10.46 0.34 -19.73
N ARG A 164 11.32 -0.43 -19.08
CA ARG A 164 12.75 -0.46 -19.38
C ARG A 164 13.03 -0.88 -20.82
N LEU A 165 12.33 -1.91 -21.30
CA LEU A 165 12.47 -2.38 -22.68
C LEU A 165 12.07 -1.31 -23.70
N ILE A 166 10.90 -0.69 -23.54
CA ILE A 166 10.39 0.34 -24.45
C ILE A 166 11.29 1.59 -24.44
N THR A 167 11.75 1.99 -23.26
CA THR A 167 12.54 3.22 -23.08
C THR A 167 14.05 3.00 -23.20
N ARG A 168 14.49 1.78 -23.53
CA ARG A 168 15.91 1.38 -23.63
C ARG A 168 16.70 1.73 -22.37
N ASP A 169 16.19 1.27 -21.22
CA ASP A 169 16.75 1.50 -19.88
C ASP A 169 16.84 2.98 -19.45
N LYS A 170 16.17 3.92 -20.15
CA LYS A 170 16.12 5.31 -19.70
C LYS A 170 15.19 5.51 -18.50
N TYR A 171 14.07 4.79 -18.49
CA TYR A 171 13.07 4.89 -17.44
C TYR A 171 12.64 3.51 -16.93
N ALA A 172 12.07 3.49 -15.73
CA ALA A 172 11.45 2.32 -15.12
C ALA A 172 10.18 2.75 -14.37
N THR A 173 9.30 1.82 -14.05
CA THR A 173 8.27 2.08 -13.03
C THR A 173 8.91 2.01 -11.64
N LEU A 174 8.43 2.83 -10.71
CA LEU A 174 8.82 2.73 -9.32
C LEU A 174 8.31 1.40 -8.76
N SER A 175 9.23 0.50 -8.44
CA SER A 175 8.91 -0.77 -7.79
C SER A 175 8.06 -0.53 -6.54
N VAL A 176 6.95 -1.24 -6.38
CA VAL A 176 6.15 -1.19 -5.16
C VAL A 176 6.99 -1.63 -3.96
N ASN A 177 7.81 -2.68 -4.12
CA ASN A 177 8.68 -3.20 -3.09
C ASN A 177 10.13 -3.37 -3.59
N ASP A 178 11.11 -2.84 -2.84
CA ASP A 178 12.55 -3.02 -3.07
C ASP A 178 13.17 -3.96 -2.01
N PHE A 179 13.09 -5.27 -2.27
CA PHE A 179 13.63 -6.33 -1.40
C PHE A 179 13.41 -6.07 0.11
N PRO A 180 12.16 -6.02 0.59
CA PRO A 180 11.88 -5.62 1.97
C PRO A 180 12.54 -6.53 3.02
N PHE A 181 12.84 -7.79 2.66
CA PHE A 181 13.63 -8.72 3.47
C PHE A 181 15.07 -8.26 3.81
N LYS A 182 15.61 -7.28 3.06
CA LYS A 182 16.94 -6.71 3.30
C LYS A 182 16.93 -5.54 4.30
N SER A 183 15.76 -5.15 4.80
CA SER A 183 15.62 -4.04 5.75
C SER A 183 16.38 -4.33 7.04
N ARG A 184 17.25 -3.41 7.45
CA ARG A 184 18.05 -3.49 8.68
C ARG A 184 17.44 -2.72 9.84
N SER A 185 16.42 -1.91 9.55
CA SER A 185 15.67 -1.11 10.52
C SER A 185 14.23 -0.94 10.05
N ILE A 186 13.33 -0.60 10.97
CA ILE A 186 11.91 -0.33 10.70
C ILE A 186 11.75 0.89 9.79
N ARG A 187 12.57 1.92 10.01
CA ARG A 187 12.61 3.08 9.11
C ARG A 187 13.03 2.70 7.69
N GLU A 188 14.07 1.87 7.51
CA GLU A 188 14.48 1.43 6.18
C GLU A 188 13.36 0.64 5.48
N PHE A 189 12.67 -0.22 6.23
CA PHE A 189 11.53 -0.99 5.73
C PHE A 189 10.45 -0.08 5.17
N TRP A 190 9.93 0.87 5.97
CA TRP A 190 8.80 1.72 5.57
C TRP A 190 9.18 2.85 4.60
N ASP A 191 10.36 3.46 4.72
CA ASP A 191 10.74 4.61 3.88
C ASP A 191 11.24 4.18 2.50
N ARG A 192 12.03 3.10 2.43
CA ARG A 192 12.80 2.77 1.22
C ARG A 192 12.35 1.50 0.51
N ARG A 193 11.84 0.51 1.26
CA ARG A 193 11.74 -0.85 0.73
C ARG A 193 10.33 -1.38 0.56
N PHE A 194 9.39 -0.99 1.40
CA PHE A 194 8.03 -1.53 1.39
C PHE A 194 7.03 -0.47 0.93
N ASN A 195 6.18 -0.82 -0.04
CA ASN A 195 5.13 0.03 -0.58
C ASN A 195 5.61 1.46 -0.93
N ARG A 196 6.64 1.55 -1.76
CA ARG A 196 7.33 2.82 -2.12
C ARG A 196 6.40 3.85 -2.76
N ILE A 197 5.32 3.42 -3.42
CA ILE A 197 4.29 4.32 -3.97
C ILE A 197 3.62 5.09 -2.82
N ASN A 198 3.11 4.39 -1.81
CA ASN A 198 2.47 5.02 -0.67
C ASN A 198 3.46 5.81 0.19
N SER A 199 4.68 5.29 0.39
CA SER A 199 5.71 6.01 1.15
C SER A 199 6.11 7.32 0.48
N SER A 200 6.28 7.33 -0.85
CA SER A 200 6.57 8.54 -1.61
C SER A 200 5.41 9.54 -1.54
N LEU A 201 4.17 9.06 -1.70
CA LEU A 201 2.97 9.91 -1.55
C LEU A 201 2.91 10.54 -0.15
N LEU A 202 3.02 9.75 0.91
CA LEU A 202 2.94 10.24 2.29
C LEU A 202 4.11 11.17 2.64
N LYS A 203 5.29 10.92 2.08
CA LYS A 203 6.44 11.80 2.25
C LYS A 203 6.18 13.17 1.63
N GLU A 204 5.79 13.20 0.35
CA GLU A 204 5.55 14.44 -0.39
C GLU A 204 4.31 15.20 0.09
N SER A 205 3.23 14.49 0.43
CA SER A 205 1.92 15.10 0.68
C SER A 205 1.54 15.21 2.16
N VAL A 206 2.28 14.57 3.07
CA VAL A 206 2.04 14.67 4.52
C VAL A 206 3.27 15.11 5.26
N SER A 207 4.37 14.34 5.21
CA SER A 207 5.56 14.62 6.02
C SER A 207 6.23 15.94 5.66
N GLU A 208 6.54 16.17 4.39
CA GLU A 208 7.20 17.41 3.94
C GLU A 208 6.36 18.67 4.19
N PRO A 209 5.05 18.71 3.89
CA PRO A 209 4.17 19.80 4.30
C PRO A 209 4.15 20.02 5.81
N THR A 210 4.04 18.95 6.60
CA THR A 210 4.00 19.04 8.07
C THR A 210 5.28 19.69 8.62
N ARG A 211 6.45 19.30 8.11
CA ARG A 211 7.72 19.91 8.48
C ARG A 211 7.80 21.39 8.10
N ARG A 212 7.33 21.75 6.89
CA ARG A 212 7.40 23.12 6.37
C ARG A 212 6.45 24.07 7.10
N LEU A 213 5.21 23.65 7.36
CA LEU A 213 4.16 24.53 7.88
C LEU A 213 4.25 24.71 9.39
N PHE A 214 4.64 23.68 10.13
CA PHE A 214 4.60 23.70 11.59
C PHE A 214 5.99 23.74 12.23
N SER A 215 7.06 23.82 11.42
CA SER A 215 8.46 23.70 11.89
C SER A 215 8.69 22.47 12.79
N PHE A 216 7.92 21.42 12.56
CA PHE A 216 7.95 20.21 13.37
C PHE A 216 9.20 19.37 13.09
N SER A 217 9.61 18.63 14.11
CA SER A 217 10.70 17.67 13.98
C SER A 217 10.36 16.59 12.96
N SER A 218 11.39 15.99 12.36
CA SER A 218 11.22 14.86 11.43
C SER A 218 10.46 13.69 12.07
N ALA A 219 10.56 13.52 13.39
CA ALA A 219 9.84 12.50 14.13
C ALA A 219 8.32 12.77 14.14
N VAL A 220 7.90 14.00 14.45
CA VAL A 220 6.48 14.36 14.43
C VAL A 220 5.89 14.20 13.03
N ALA A 221 6.61 14.67 12.00
CA ALA A 221 6.16 14.53 10.62
C ALA A 221 6.02 13.05 10.17
N ALA A 222 6.96 12.20 10.57
CA ALA A 222 6.86 10.76 10.33
C ALA A 222 5.64 10.17 11.06
N LEU A 223 5.43 10.51 12.34
CA LEU A 223 4.30 10.04 13.12
C LEU A 223 2.95 10.49 12.51
N THR A 224 2.87 11.71 11.98
CA THR A 224 1.71 12.20 11.22
C THR A 224 1.47 11.36 9.96
N SER A 225 2.51 11.07 9.17
CA SER A 225 2.38 10.18 8.00
C SER A 225 1.88 8.77 8.38
N PHE A 226 2.38 8.20 9.47
CA PHE A 226 1.90 6.92 9.98
C PHE A 226 0.46 6.98 10.49
N ALA A 227 0.06 8.07 11.14
CA ALA A 227 -1.34 8.27 11.56
C ALA A 227 -2.28 8.34 10.34
N VAL A 228 -1.94 9.09 9.30
CA VAL A 228 -2.73 9.17 8.07
C VAL A 228 -2.81 7.81 7.37
N SER A 229 -1.69 7.09 7.28
CA SER A 229 -1.67 5.71 6.75
C SER A 229 -2.51 4.75 7.59
N GLY A 230 -2.45 4.89 8.91
CA GLY A 230 -3.26 4.11 9.84
C GLY A 230 -4.76 4.34 9.66
N LEU A 231 -5.19 5.58 9.42
CA LEU A 231 -6.60 5.91 9.16
C LEU A 231 -7.09 5.27 7.86
N LEU A 232 -6.26 5.29 6.80
CA LEU A 232 -6.55 4.59 5.55
C LEU A 232 -6.77 3.09 5.81
N HIS A 233 -5.84 2.43 6.50
CA HIS A 233 -5.93 0.99 6.73
C HIS A 233 -7.05 0.62 7.71
N ALA A 234 -7.34 1.47 8.69
CA ALA A 234 -8.51 1.34 9.55
C ALA A 234 -9.82 1.44 8.75
N HIS A 235 -9.90 2.34 7.77
CA HIS A 235 -11.06 2.41 6.88
C HIS A 235 -11.16 1.14 6.02
N VAL A 236 -10.06 0.68 5.41
CA VAL A 236 -10.03 -0.58 4.65
C VAL A 236 -10.45 -1.77 5.51
N ALA A 237 -9.99 -1.84 6.75
CA ALA A 237 -10.35 -2.89 7.70
C ALA A 237 -11.87 -2.99 7.91
N VAL A 238 -12.53 -1.87 8.16
CA VAL A 238 -13.97 -1.83 8.41
C VAL A 238 -14.76 -2.01 7.11
N ALA A 239 -14.45 -1.22 6.07
CA ALA A 239 -15.23 -1.19 4.84
C ALA A 239 -15.04 -2.42 3.95
N CYS A 240 -13.81 -2.96 3.86
CA CYS A 240 -13.50 -4.07 2.97
C CYS A 240 -13.49 -5.43 3.67
N PHE A 241 -13.15 -5.49 4.97
CA PHE A 241 -13.03 -6.75 5.71
C PHE A 241 -14.08 -6.93 6.81
N GLY A 242 -15.01 -5.98 6.97
CA GLY A 242 -16.07 -6.08 7.99
C GLY A 242 -15.54 -6.10 9.42
N ALA A 243 -14.37 -5.52 9.67
CA ALA A 243 -13.79 -5.49 11.01
C ALA A 243 -14.72 -4.77 12.00
N SER A 244 -14.92 -5.36 13.18
CA SER A 244 -15.75 -4.77 14.24
C SER A 244 -15.16 -3.50 14.85
N SER A 245 -13.85 -3.26 14.67
CA SER A 245 -13.17 -2.08 15.17
C SER A 245 -12.06 -1.62 14.21
N PRO A 246 -11.93 -0.31 13.97
CA PRO A 246 -10.82 0.27 13.21
C PRO A 246 -9.50 0.28 14.00
N LEU A 247 -9.55 0.14 15.33
CA LEU A 247 -8.43 0.41 16.23
C LEU A 247 -7.21 -0.51 16.00
N PRO A 248 -7.34 -1.82 15.73
CA PRO A 248 -6.16 -2.68 15.56
C PRO A 248 -5.28 -2.25 14.36
N ALA A 249 -5.89 -1.93 13.21
CA ALA A 249 -5.14 -1.44 12.06
C ALA A 249 -4.50 -0.07 12.35
N PHE A 250 -5.25 0.87 12.96
CA PHE A 250 -4.72 2.19 13.30
C PHE A 250 -3.54 2.11 14.29
N THR A 251 -3.70 1.34 15.36
CA THR A 251 -2.67 1.16 16.41
C THR A 251 -1.42 0.48 15.87
N PHE A 252 -1.55 -0.46 14.93
CA PHE A 252 -0.40 -1.05 14.25
C PHE A 252 0.44 0.03 13.57
N PHE A 253 -0.14 0.89 12.73
CA PHE A 253 0.62 1.93 12.04
C PHE A 253 1.20 2.97 13.00
N LEU A 254 0.48 3.33 14.08
CA LEU A 254 1.04 4.20 15.11
C LEU A 254 2.25 3.58 15.81
N ALA A 255 2.20 2.28 16.14
CA ALA A 255 3.32 1.58 16.74
C ALA A 255 4.54 1.53 15.80
N GLN A 256 4.33 1.34 14.49
CA GLN A 256 5.39 1.43 13.48
C GLN A 256 6.00 2.84 13.42
N GLY A 257 5.17 3.88 13.46
CA GLY A 257 5.63 5.27 13.49
C GLY A 257 6.44 5.60 14.75
N ALA A 258 5.98 5.14 15.91
CA ALA A 258 6.71 5.28 17.16
C ALA A 258 8.07 4.56 17.12
N ALA A 259 8.13 3.35 16.56
CA ALA A 259 9.38 2.62 16.36
C ALA A 259 10.37 3.37 15.44
N CYS A 260 9.91 3.91 14.32
CA CYS A 260 10.72 4.78 13.44
C CYS A 260 11.27 6.01 14.19
N CYS A 261 10.44 6.63 15.04
CA CYS A 261 10.86 7.77 15.85
C CYS A 261 11.93 7.36 16.87
N ALA A 262 11.73 6.24 17.56
CA ALA A 262 12.69 5.69 18.52
C ALA A 262 14.04 5.38 17.84
N GLU A 263 14.05 4.72 16.68
CA GLU A 263 15.28 4.46 15.91
C GLU A 263 16.05 5.76 15.60
N THR A 264 15.32 6.85 15.30
CA THR A 264 15.92 8.16 15.00
C THR A 264 16.48 8.83 16.24
N ILE A 265 15.74 8.82 17.36
CA ILE A 265 16.15 9.46 18.62
C ILE A 265 17.34 8.73 19.23
N PHE A 266 17.30 7.39 19.27
CA PHE A 266 18.34 6.58 19.92
C PHE A 266 19.49 6.20 18.97
N SER A 267 19.44 6.61 17.70
CA SER A 267 20.48 6.32 16.70
C SER A 267 20.88 4.84 16.66
N ILE A 268 19.88 3.95 16.66
CA ILE A 268 20.07 2.50 16.78
C ILE A 268 20.77 1.99 15.51
N ASN A 269 22.02 1.53 15.66
CA ASN A 269 22.80 0.93 14.58
C ASN A 269 23.20 -0.49 14.98
N LEU A 270 22.53 -1.48 14.39
CA LEU A 270 22.80 -2.90 14.64
C LEU A 270 23.66 -3.50 13.52
N PRO A 271 24.52 -4.50 13.81
CA PRO A 271 25.18 -5.28 12.77
C PRO A 271 24.17 -5.86 11.78
N LYS A 272 24.51 -5.88 10.49
CA LYS A 272 23.59 -6.24 9.39
C LYS A 272 22.72 -7.48 9.66
N PRO A 273 23.27 -8.66 10.04
CA PRO A 273 22.41 -9.83 10.27
C PRO A 273 21.46 -9.63 11.44
N ILE A 274 21.92 -9.00 12.53
CA ILE A 274 21.13 -8.71 13.72
C ILE A 274 20.01 -7.72 13.39
N GLY A 275 20.32 -6.62 12.70
CA GLY A 275 19.33 -5.62 12.29
C GLY A 275 18.22 -6.21 11.42
N ILE A 276 18.57 -7.07 10.45
CA ILE A 276 17.58 -7.77 9.62
C ILE A 276 16.67 -8.65 10.47
N VAL A 277 17.23 -9.49 11.34
CA VAL A 277 16.45 -10.40 12.20
C VAL A 277 15.53 -9.61 13.12
N VAL A 278 16.06 -8.60 13.84
CA VAL A 278 15.29 -7.78 14.78
C VAL A 278 14.15 -7.02 14.08
N THR A 279 14.43 -6.44 12.92
CA THR A 279 13.43 -5.71 12.11
C THR A 279 12.27 -6.63 11.73
N HIS A 280 12.56 -7.81 11.19
CA HIS A 280 11.51 -8.73 10.74
C HIS A 280 10.79 -9.41 11.89
N MET A 281 11.47 -9.70 13.00
CA MET A 281 10.82 -10.17 14.21
C MET A 281 9.84 -9.14 14.74
N PHE A 282 10.22 -7.86 14.82
CA PHE A 282 9.32 -6.78 15.23
C PHE A 282 8.12 -6.65 14.29
N LEU A 283 8.35 -6.67 12.97
CA LEU A 283 7.28 -6.62 11.97
C LEU A 283 6.31 -7.79 12.14
N LEU A 284 6.80 -9.02 12.27
CA LEU A 284 5.95 -10.21 12.45
C LEU A 284 5.16 -10.19 13.77
N LEU A 285 5.80 -9.73 14.85
CA LEU A 285 5.16 -9.61 16.17
C LEU A 285 4.02 -8.58 16.15
N THR A 286 4.27 -7.42 15.55
CA THR A 286 3.29 -6.33 15.49
C THR A 286 2.23 -6.54 14.42
N ALA A 287 2.56 -7.21 13.31
CA ALA A 287 1.65 -7.48 12.21
C ALA A 287 0.41 -8.27 12.64
N ARG A 288 0.50 -9.10 13.69
CA ARG A 288 -0.67 -9.77 14.29
C ARG A 288 -1.78 -8.81 14.70
N VAL A 289 -1.45 -7.59 15.09
CA VAL A 289 -2.44 -6.57 15.46
C VAL A 289 -3.25 -6.12 14.24
N CYS A 290 -2.60 -6.00 13.08
CA CYS A 290 -3.24 -5.56 11.83
C CYS A 290 -3.86 -6.72 11.01
N ILE A 291 -3.25 -7.91 11.03
CA ILE A 291 -3.54 -9.02 10.11
C ILE A 291 -4.68 -9.94 10.60
N ARG A 292 -5.35 -9.59 11.70
CA ARG A 292 -6.64 -10.25 12.02
C ARG A 292 -7.69 -10.11 10.90
N LEU A 293 -7.47 -9.24 9.92
CA LEU A 293 -8.37 -8.99 8.79
C LEU A 293 -8.48 -10.18 7.83
N PRO A 294 -7.38 -10.75 7.28
CA PRO A 294 -7.43 -12.03 6.59
C PRO A 294 -7.94 -13.20 7.44
N ASP A 295 -7.65 -13.21 8.75
CA ASP A 295 -8.18 -14.26 9.63
C ASP A 295 -9.71 -14.21 9.74
N LEU A 296 -10.31 -13.01 9.73
CA LEU A 296 -11.77 -12.84 9.67
C LEU A 296 -12.35 -13.36 8.36
N ALA A 297 -11.62 -13.17 7.27
CA ALA A 297 -12.09 -13.53 5.93
C ALA A 297 -11.86 -15.01 5.60
N GLY A 298 -10.88 -15.64 6.24
CA GLY A 298 -10.55 -17.04 6.09
C GLY A 298 -10.20 -17.46 4.66
N SER A 299 -10.48 -18.73 4.33
CA SER A 299 -10.33 -19.26 2.97
C SER A 299 -11.23 -18.56 1.94
N ASN A 300 -12.32 -17.92 2.38
CA ASN A 300 -13.23 -17.19 1.50
C ASN A 300 -12.56 -15.98 0.85
N TYR A 301 -11.65 -15.29 1.55
CA TYR A 301 -10.87 -14.22 0.92
C TYR A 301 -10.09 -14.74 -0.27
N PHE A 302 -9.41 -15.87 -0.10
CA PHE A 302 -8.61 -16.44 -1.17
C PHE A 302 -9.52 -16.88 -2.31
N SER A 303 -10.58 -17.65 -2.06
CA SER A 303 -11.48 -18.12 -3.11
C SER A 303 -12.11 -17.00 -3.96
N LEU A 304 -12.38 -15.83 -3.37
CA LEU A 304 -12.90 -14.65 -4.07
C LEU A 304 -11.83 -13.86 -4.87
N ASN A 305 -10.55 -14.07 -4.56
CA ASN A 305 -9.41 -13.35 -5.15
C ASN A 305 -8.37 -14.30 -5.74
N ALA A 306 -8.83 -15.24 -6.56
CA ALA A 306 -7.91 -16.11 -7.29
C ALA A 306 -6.96 -15.28 -8.15
N PRO A 307 -5.62 -15.44 -8.01
CA PRO A 307 -4.68 -14.71 -8.82
C PRO A 307 -4.88 -15.11 -10.27
N PRO A 308 -4.62 -14.19 -11.22
CA PRO A 308 -4.67 -14.55 -12.62
C PRO A 308 -3.64 -15.67 -12.86
N LEU A 309 -3.97 -16.58 -13.77
CA LEU A 309 -3.15 -17.76 -14.11
C LEU A 309 -3.11 -18.89 -13.05
N LEU A 310 -3.87 -18.82 -11.95
CA LEU A 310 -3.93 -19.92 -10.96
C LEU A 310 -4.14 -21.32 -11.56
N ASN A 311 -4.96 -21.38 -12.63
CA ASN A 311 -5.34 -22.61 -13.33
C ASN A 311 -4.59 -22.80 -14.67
N ALA A 312 -3.53 -22.03 -14.93
CA ALA A 312 -2.76 -22.17 -16.14
C ALA A 312 -2.02 -23.52 -16.15
N LYS A 313 -2.31 -24.35 -17.17
CA LYS A 313 -1.75 -25.71 -17.29
C LYS A 313 -0.22 -25.73 -17.45
N TRP A 314 0.37 -24.66 -17.98
CA TRP A 314 1.81 -24.53 -18.19
C TRP A 314 2.58 -24.15 -16.93
N LEU A 315 1.90 -23.69 -15.86
CA LEU A 315 2.55 -23.33 -14.61
C LEU A 315 2.84 -24.57 -13.75
N PRO A 316 4.06 -24.69 -13.18
CA PRO A 316 4.43 -25.84 -12.38
C PRO A 316 3.53 -25.97 -11.15
N GLN A 317 2.93 -27.15 -11.01
CA GLN A 317 2.01 -27.47 -9.92
C GLN A 317 2.80 -27.99 -8.71
N LEU A 318 3.53 -27.10 -8.05
CA LEU A 318 4.35 -27.46 -6.89
C LEU A 318 3.49 -28.10 -5.78
N ARG A 319 3.94 -29.24 -5.25
CA ARG A 319 3.21 -29.98 -4.22
C ARG A 319 3.22 -29.20 -2.91
N ILE A 320 2.07 -29.15 -2.23
CA ILE A 320 1.98 -28.66 -0.85
C ILE A 320 2.45 -29.80 0.06
N PRO A 321 3.46 -29.59 0.93
CA PRO A 321 3.95 -30.65 1.81
C PRO A 321 2.87 -31.19 2.75
N LYS A 322 2.74 -32.53 2.83
CA LYS A 322 1.68 -33.21 3.60
C LYS A 322 1.71 -32.94 5.11
N PHE A 323 2.83 -32.49 5.66
CA PHE A 323 2.90 -32.16 7.09
C PHE A 323 2.08 -30.92 7.44
N PHE A 324 1.75 -30.07 6.45
CA PHE A 324 0.83 -28.95 6.64
C PHE A 324 -0.64 -29.37 6.59
N SER A 325 -0.98 -30.46 5.88
CA SER A 325 -2.37 -30.92 5.69
C SER A 325 -2.85 -31.94 6.73
N LYS A 326 -1.94 -32.57 7.47
CA LYS A 326 -2.26 -33.73 8.34
C LYS A 326 -2.93 -33.42 9.69
N ILE A 327 -3.20 -32.15 10.04
CA ILE A 327 -3.89 -31.84 11.30
C ILE A 327 -5.44 -31.82 11.11
N TYR A 328 -5.97 -32.48 10.08
CA TYR A 328 -7.41 -32.44 9.72
C TYR A 328 -8.15 -33.78 9.65
N TYR A 329 -7.57 -34.89 10.11
CA TYR A 329 -8.28 -36.18 10.19
C TYR A 329 -8.35 -36.76 11.61
N ARG A 330 -8.65 -35.91 12.59
CA ARG A 330 -9.15 -36.34 13.91
C ARG A 330 -10.32 -35.43 14.32
N ILE A 331 -11.47 -35.65 13.69
CA ILE A 331 -12.78 -35.40 14.27
C ILE A 331 -13.53 -36.71 14.18
#